data_AF-A0A9D2CTR3-F1
#
_entry.id   AF-A0A9D2CTR3-F1
#
_cell.length_a   1.000
_cell.length_b   1.000
_cell.length_c   1.000
_cell.angle_alpha   90.00
_cell.angle_beta   90.00
_cell.angle_gamma   90.00
#
_symmetry.space_group_name_H-M   'P 1'
#
loop_
_entity.id
_entity.type
_entity.pdbx_description
1 polymer ?
#
loop_
_entity_poly.entity_id
_entity_poly.type
_entity_poly.pdbx_seq_one_letter_code
_entity_poly.pdbx_strand_id
1 'polypeptide(L)'
;METRYIMNDAIDNRNCRTDRGGYPFYGQSGMSCADKMFLDSVVRRQELAMKDLFLLADRYPGLIPSEALGGLYAINTLLQDCKESAIRR
;
A
#
# COMPACT_ATOMS: atom_id res chain seq x y z
N MET A 1 -14.43 27.73 -12.76
CA MET A 1 -14.00 26.86 -11.64
C MET A 1 -13.06 25.81 -12.23
N GLU A 2 -11.75 26.01 -12.08
CA GLU A 2 -10.70 25.10 -12.53
C GLU A 2 -10.58 23.92 -11.57
N THR A 3 -10.85 22.71 -12.06
CA THR A 3 -10.56 21.45 -11.36
C THR A 3 -9.15 20.98 -11.73
N ARG A 4 -8.14 21.41 -10.96
CA ARG A 4 -6.82 20.77 -10.96
C ARG A 4 -6.91 19.48 -10.17
N TYR A 5 -7.40 18.41 -10.81
CA TYR A 5 -7.19 17.06 -10.29
C TYR A 5 -5.73 16.68 -10.50
N ILE A 6 -5.09 16.54 -9.35
CA ILE A 6 -3.72 16.16 -9.09
C ILE A 6 -3.35 14.93 -9.93
N MET A 7 -2.58 15.14 -11.01
CA MET A 7 -1.76 14.09 -11.62
C MET A 7 -0.55 13.83 -10.71
N ASN A 8 -0.71 13.03 -9.66
CA ASN A 8 0.42 12.53 -8.86
C ASN A 8 0.66 11.02 -9.04
N ASP A 9 -0.02 10.35 -9.96
CA ASP A 9 0.24 8.93 -10.27
C ASP A 9 1.52 8.70 -11.11
N ALA A 10 2.23 9.78 -11.48
CA ALA A 10 3.40 9.71 -12.37
C ALA A 10 4.76 9.70 -11.65
N ILE A 11 4.81 9.78 -10.31
CA ILE A 11 6.08 10.00 -9.60
C ILE A 11 6.81 8.70 -9.24
N ASP A 12 6.13 7.58 -8.98
CA ASP A 12 6.81 6.36 -8.49
C ASP A 12 7.11 5.27 -9.54
N ASN A 13 6.67 5.43 -10.79
CA ASN A 13 6.89 4.41 -11.82
C ASN A 13 8.25 4.52 -12.55
N ARG A 14 9.12 5.45 -12.12
CA ARG A 14 10.45 5.65 -12.73
C ARG A 14 11.55 4.75 -12.17
N ASN A 15 11.35 4.16 -10.98
CA ASN A 15 12.35 3.30 -10.34
C ASN A 15 12.28 1.82 -10.75
N CYS A 16 11.27 1.44 -11.54
CA CYS A 16 11.09 0.07 -12.05
C CYS A 16 11.26 0.02 -13.59
N ARG A 17 12.18 0.81 -14.15
CA ARG A 17 12.59 0.60 -15.55
C ARG A 17 13.25 -0.77 -15.64
N THR A 18 12.55 -1.68 -16.30
CA THR A 18 13.01 -3.02 -16.65
C THR A 18 14.24 -2.91 -17.53
N ASP A 19 15.42 -3.06 -16.91
CA ASP A 19 16.64 -3.33 -17.65
C ASP A 19 16.42 -4.64 -18.43
N ARG A 20 16.53 -4.53 -19.75
CA ARG A 20 16.35 -5.63 -20.69
C ARG A 20 17.41 -6.69 -20.39
N GLY A 21 16.97 -7.84 -19.90
CA GLY A 21 17.74 -9.08 -19.86
C GLY A 21 18.71 -9.16 -18.68
N GLY A 22 18.41 -10.05 -17.74
CA GLY A 22 19.34 -10.36 -16.65
C GLY A 22 18.58 -10.96 -15.48
N TYR A 23 18.95 -12.18 -15.11
CA TYR A 23 18.46 -12.93 -13.96
C TYR A 23 18.39 -12.10 -12.67
N PRO A 24 17.52 -12.45 -11.71
CA PRO A 24 17.31 -11.66 -10.51
C PRO A 24 18.60 -11.61 -9.67
N PHE A 25 19.25 -10.45 -9.70
CA PHE A 25 20.34 -10.12 -8.81
C PHE A 25 19.79 -10.01 -7.38
N TYR A 26 20.06 -11.03 -6.55
CA TYR A 26 19.88 -10.96 -5.12
C TYR A 26 21.01 -10.12 -4.52
N GLY A 27 20.79 -8.80 -4.41
CA GLY A 27 21.71 -7.85 -3.80
C GLY A 27 21.03 -7.02 -2.71
N GLN A 28 21.26 -7.40 -1.46
CA GLN A 28 21.07 -6.67 -0.18
C GLN A 28 19.67 -6.20 0.27
N SER A 29 18.65 -6.27 -0.57
CA SER A 29 17.25 -6.41 -0.13
C SER A 29 16.52 -7.25 -1.16
N GLY A 30 16.39 -8.56 -0.90
CA GLY A 30 15.94 -9.58 -1.86
C GLY A 30 14.49 -9.45 -2.38
N MET A 31 13.93 -8.24 -2.49
CA MET A 31 12.64 -7.98 -3.14
C MET A 31 12.87 -7.51 -4.57
N SER A 32 12.31 -8.26 -5.51
CA SER A 32 12.21 -7.88 -6.91
C SER A 32 11.27 -6.68 -7.10
N CYS A 33 11.31 -6.04 -8.27
CA CYS A 33 10.32 -5.01 -8.61
C CYS A 33 8.88 -5.58 -8.56
N ALA A 34 8.68 -6.85 -8.94
CA ALA A 34 7.37 -7.50 -8.84
C ALA A 34 6.90 -7.61 -7.38
N ASP A 35 7.80 -7.89 -6.43
CA ASP A 35 7.47 -7.94 -5.01
C ASP A 35 7.11 -6.55 -4.46
N LYS A 36 7.81 -5.49 -4.90
CA LYS A 36 7.49 -4.10 -4.54
C LYS A 36 6.09 -3.70 -5.05
N MET A 37 5.78 -4.01 -6.31
CA MET A 37 4.45 -3.79 -6.90
C MET A 37 3.36 -4.61 -6.19
N PHE A 38 3.67 -5.85 -5.80
CA PHE A 38 2.76 -6.68 -5.04
C PHE A 38 2.48 -6.09 -3.65
N LEU A 39 3.52 -5.63 -2.93
CA LEU A 39 3.39 -4.97 -1.64
C LEU A 39 2.53 -3.70 -1.74
N ASP A 40 2.76 -2.86 -2.75
CA ASP A 40 1.91 -1.69 -3.03
C ASP A 40 0.44 -2.06 -3.22
N SER A 41 0.18 -3.14 -3.96
CA SER A 41 -1.18 -3.66 -4.18
C SER A 41 -1.81 -4.19 -2.90
N VAL A 42 -1.04 -4.81 -2.00
CA VAL A 42 -1.52 -5.26 -0.68
C VAL A 42 -1.89 -4.07 0.20
N VAL A 43 -0.98 -3.08 0.33
CA VAL A 43 -1.21 -1.85 1.11
C VAL A 43 -2.48 -1.14 0.63
N ARG A 44 -2.60 -0.90 -0.68
CA ARG A 44 -3.77 -0.22 -1.26
C ARG A 44 -5.08 -0.95 -0.99
N ARG A 45 -5.09 -2.29 -1.02
CA ARG A 45 -6.30 -3.09 -0.74
C ARG A 45 -6.68 -3.01 0.73
N GLN A 46 -5.70 -3.04 1.64
CA GLN A 46 -5.96 -2.87 3.08
C GLN A 46 -6.58 -1.50 3.37
N GLU A 47 -6.09 -0.42 2.75
CA GLU A 47 -6.65 0.92 2.93
C GLU A 47 -8.11 1.02 2.47
N LEU A 48 -8.45 0.40 1.35
CA LEU A 48 -9.82 0.37 0.84
C LEU A 48 -10.74 -0.42 1.77
N ALA A 49 -10.32 -1.63 2.17
CA ALA A 49 -11.09 -2.46 3.11
C ALA A 49 -11.31 -1.74 4.45
N MET A 50 -10.28 -1.05 4.95
CA MET A 50 -10.37 -0.26 6.17
C MET A 50 -11.40 0.86 6.01
N LYS A 51 -11.36 1.65 4.92
CA LYS A 51 -12.35 2.72 4.66
C LYS A 51 -13.78 2.19 4.63
N ASP A 52 -14.01 1.07 3.94
CA ASP A 52 -15.34 0.47 3.84
C ASP A 52 -15.85 0.01 5.22
N LEU A 53 -14.98 -0.57 6.04
CA LEU A 53 -15.33 -1.00 7.39
C LEU A 53 -15.59 0.17 8.34
N PHE A 54 -14.82 1.26 8.26
CA PHE A 54 -15.09 2.47 9.04
C PHE A 54 -16.44 3.09 8.66
N LEU A 55 -16.77 3.16 7.36
CA LEU A 55 -18.07 3.62 6.90
C LEU A 55 -19.20 2.71 7.40
N LEU A 56 -18.98 1.39 7.42
CA LEU A 56 -19.96 0.44 7.91
C LEU A 56 -20.16 0.56 9.43
N ALA A 57 -19.08 0.74 10.19
CA ALA A 57 -19.12 0.93 11.64
C ALA A 57 -19.82 2.24 12.05
N ASP A 58 -19.61 3.32 11.28
CA ASP A 58 -20.28 4.60 11.49
C ASP A 58 -21.79 4.48 11.20
N ARG A 59 -22.15 3.80 10.11
CA ARG A 59 -23.56 3.58 9.74
C ARG A 59 -24.30 2.64 10.68
N TYR A 60 -23.62 1.63 11.21
CA TYR A 60 -24.19 0.60 12.08
C TYR A 60 -23.38 0.45 13.37
N PRO A 61 -23.61 1.33 14.37
CA PRO A 61 -22.90 1.26 15.64
C PRO A 61 -23.05 -0.11 16.30
N GLY A 62 -21.93 -0.71 16.72
CA GLY A 62 -21.90 -2.02 17.37
C GLY A 62 -21.88 -3.22 16.41
N LEU A 63 -22.01 -3.03 15.10
CA LEU A 63 -21.88 -4.11 14.12
C LEU A 63 -20.44 -4.65 14.04
N ILE A 64 -19.47 -3.74 14.14
CA ILE A 64 -18.05 -4.07 14.15
C ILE A 64 -17.48 -3.70 15.53
N PRO A 65 -16.87 -4.65 16.26
CA PRO A 65 -16.18 -4.36 17.51
C PRO A 65 -15.07 -3.32 17.32
N SER A 66 -14.93 -2.38 18.24
CA SER A 66 -13.92 -1.32 18.15
C SER A 66 -12.49 -1.87 18.17
N GLU A 67 -12.28 -3.01 18.85
CA GLU A 67 -11.01 -3.72 18.88
C GLU A 67 -10.61 -4.24 17.50
N ALA A 68 -11.58 -4.65 16.68
CA ALA A 68 -11.34 -5.11 15.31
C ALA A 68 -10.89 -3.95 14.41
N LEU A 69 -11.51 -2.77 14.56
CA LEU A 69 -11.09 -1.55 13.84
C LEU A 69 -9.67 -1.11 14.25
N GLY A 70 -9.36 -1.17 15.54
CA GLY A 70 -8.01 -0.90 16.06
C GLY A 70 -6.96 -1.87 15.50
N GLY A 71 -7.28 -3.16 15.44
CA GLY A 71 -6.41 -4.18 14.83
C GLY A 71 -6.15 -3.94 13.34
N LEU A 72 -7.19 -3.56 12.58
CA LEU A 72 -7.06 -3.23 11.16
C LEU A 72 -6.17 -2.01 10.92
N TYR A 73 -6.28 -1.00 11.78
CA TYR A 73 -5.42 0.17 11.74
C TYR A 73 -3.95 -0.20 12.00
N ALA A 74 -3.68 -1.01 13.03
CA ALA A 74 -2.33 -1.48 13.34
C ALA A 74 -1.69 -2.28 12.20
N ILE A 75 -2.46 -3.16 11.55
CA ILE A 75 -2.00 -3.89 10.36
C ILE A 75 -1.68 -2.93 9.22
N ASN A 76 -2.54 -1.92 8.99
CA ASN A 76 -2.31 -0.93 7.94
C ASN A 76 -1.02 -0.13 8.18
N THR A 77 -0.76 0.30 9.42
CA THR A 77 0.49 0.97 9.79
C THR A 77 1.70 0.10 9.52
N LEU A 78 1.67 -1.18 9.92
CA LEU A 78 2.77 -2.11 9.69
C LEU A 78 3.03 -2.33 8.19
N LEU A 79 1.98 -2.44 7.37
CA LEU A 79 2.12 -2.57 5.92
C LEU A 79 2.74 -1.32 5.28
N GLN A 80 2.38 -0.13 5.76
CA GLN A 80 2.98 1.13 5.31
C GLN A 80 4.47 1.20 5.69
N ASP A 81 4.83 0.82 6.91
CA ASP A 81 6.24 0.75 7.34
C ASP A 81 7.05 -0.23 6.48
N CYS A 82 6.48 -1.40 6.16
CA CYS A 82 7.11 -2.36 5.25
C CYS A 82 7.35 -1.77 3.86
N LYS A 83 6.35 -1.06 3.32
CA LYS A 83 6.44 -0.39 2.01
C LYS A 83 7.53 0.67 2.02
N GLU A 84 7.56 1.55 3.01
CA GLU A 84 8.59 2.58 3.13
C GLU A 84 9.99 1.98 3.26
N SER A 85 10.13 0.90 4.04
CA SER A 85 11.39 0.18 4.20
C SER A 85 11.86 -0.44 2.88
N ALA A 86 10.93 -0.93 2.05
CA ALA A 86 11.24 -1.51 0.74
C ALA A 86 11.63 -0.47 -0.33
N ILE A 87 11.26 0.80 -0.15
CA ILE A 87 11.65 1.91 -1.04
C ILE A 87 13.05 2.45 -0.67
N ARG A 88 13.37 2.50 0.62
CA ARG A 88 14.65 3.04 1.13
C ARG A 88 15.85 2.09 0.95
N ARG A 89 15.62 0.85 0.49
CA ARG A 89 16.65 -0.15 0.17
C ARG A 89 16.71 -0.39 -1.33
#